data_AF-A0A4V1Q6Y5-F1
#
_entry.id   AF-A0A4V1Q6Y5-F1
#
_cell.length_a   1.000
_cell.length_b   1.000
_cell.length_c   1.000
_cell.angle_alpha   90.00
_cell.angle_beta   90.00
_cell.angle_gamma   90.00
#
_symmetry.space_group_name_H-M   'P 1'
#
loop_
_entity.id
_entity.type
_entity.pdbx_description
1 polymer ?
#
loop_
_entity_poly.entity_id
_entity_poly.type
_entity_poly.pdbx_seq_one_letter_code
_entity_poly.pdbx_strand_id
1 'polypeptide(L)'
;MRKKLYIIRQEKLEVGDVIFTSEKSFISWFVRLVTFSKFSHVMLYVNGTTIHSVSGGVYSKNLQRLLFKKQDEVKVFRPKKNLTAAEQSKICEYARNKVLSVYALLETIYVVIPFTSIASKKQFCSRLVAQSYKAAGKIIVRDPNYCSPKQIMMSGFFYEVTDCIKPASEEEIEFTKKFNPIQIIENSTVSMIKEVRKIYGKKIQTIHDIIKLLIIHPEADDSVTSSAHKFGYFEHAHFDLKINSWRYNVKDFMNYINSLELNDNEINSLA
;
A
#
# COMPACT_ATOMS: atom_id res chain seq x y z
N MET A 1 -8.15 32.36 -6.32
CA MET A 1 -6.88 31.57 -6.40
C MET A 1 -7.19 30.09 -6.20
N ARG A 2 -6.87 29.22 -7.17
CA ARG A 2 -6.93 27.76 -6.96
C ARG A 2 -5.96 27.40 -5.82
N LYS A 3 -6.40 26.56 -4.87
CA LYS A 3 -5.51 26.05 -3.81
C LYS A 3 -4.42 25.19 -4.46
N LYS A 4 -3.16 25.51 -4.21
CA LYS A 4 -2.01 24.72 -4.68
C LYS A 4 -2.03 23.34 -4.02
N LEU A 5 -1.97 22.29 -4.82
CA LEU A 5 -1.89 20.90 -4.38
C LEU A 5 -0.46 20.38 -4.58
N TYR A 6 -0.11 19.34 -3.82
CA TYR A 6 1.22 18.73 -3.84
C TYR A 6 1.11 17.23 -4.07
N ILE A 7 2.14 16.65 -4.69
CA ILE A 7 2.25 15.24 -5.04
C ILE A 7 3.67 14.74 -4.77
N ILE A 8 3.81 13.42 -4.64
CA ILE A 8 5.11 12.76 -4.48
C ILE A 8 5.70 12.48 -5.87
N ARG A 9 6.98 12.85 -6.04
CA ARG A 9 7.84 12.48 -7.18
C ARG A 9 8.23 11.01 -7.09
N GLN A 10 7.44 10.15 -7.73
CA GLN A 10 7.63 8.70 -7.66
C GLN A 10 9.00 8.24 -8.19
N GLU A 11 9.53 8.94 -9.19
CA GLU A 11 10.84 8.72 -9.80
C GLU A 11 12.03 8.97 -8.84
N LYS A 12 11.78 9.58 -7.68
CA LYS A 12 12.80 9.84 -6.65
C LYS A 12 12.74 8.85 -5.49
N LEU A 13 11.74 7.97 -5.48
CA LEU A 13 11.55 6.99 -4.42
C LEU A 13 12.42 5.76 -4.67
N GLU A 14 12.91 5.20 -3.58
CA GLU A 14 13.66 3.94 -3.57
C GLU A 14 12.92 2.89 -2.74
N VAL A 15 13.09 1.61 -3.12
CA VAL A 15 12.48 0.49 -2.39
C VAL A 15 12.90 0.53 -0.92
N GLY A 16 11.90 0.48 -0.04
CA GLY A 16 12.10 0.62 1.40
C GLY A 16 11.81 2.03 1.92
N ASP A 17 11.71 3.05 1.07
CA ASP A 17 11.30 4.38 1.52
C ASP A 17 9.99 4.33 2.31
N VAL A 18 9.96 5.07 3.40
CA VAL A 18 8.84 5.16 4.33
C VAL A 18 8.19 6.53 4.18
N ILE A 19 6.91 6.54 3.86
CA ILE A 19 6.17 7.76 3.53
C ILE A 19 5.20 8.05 4.67
N PHE A 20 5.41 9.17 5.36
CA PHE A 20 4.58 9.63 6.45
C PHE A 20 3.54 10.62 5.95
N THR A 21 2.28 10.45 6.33
CA THR A 21 1.20 11.35 5.91
C THR A 21 0.30 11.77 7.06
N SER A 22 -0.29 12.94 6.88
CA SER A 22 -1.27 13.55 7.79
C SER A 22 -2.68 13.34 7.23
N GLU A 23 -3.25 12.15 7.44
CA GLU A 23 -4.63 11.88 7.01
C GLU A 23 -5.65 12.72 7.82
N LYS A 24 -6.91 12.77 7.40
CA LYS A 24 -7.97 13.53 8.11
C LYS A 24 -9.06 12.65 8.71
N SER A 25 -8.82 11.34 8.83
CA SER A 25 -9.77 10.42 9.46
C SER A 25 -9.82 10.61 10.99
N PHE A 26 -10.89 10.15 11.63
CA PHE A 26 -11.06 10.22 13.09
C PHE A 26 -9.93 9.48 13.84
N ILE A 27 -9.54 8.31 13.34
CA ILE A 27 -8.39 7.54 13.85
C ILE A 27 -7.09 8.34 13.69
N SER A 28 -6.94 9.02 12.55
CA SER A 28 -5.78 9.85 12.27
C SER A 28 -5.69 11.07 13.20
N TRP A 29 -6.81 11.69 13.54
CA TRP A 29 -6.87 12.73 14.56
C TRP A 29 -6.46 12.19 15.94
N PHE A 30 -7.01 11.05 16.36
CA PHE A 30 -6.67 10.41 17.64
C PHE A 30 -5.19 10.06 17.73
N VAL A 31 -4.61 9.43 16.69
CA VAL A 31 -3.19 9.08 16.65
C VAL A 31 -2.30 10.32 16.76
N ARG A 32 -2.61 11.41 16.05
CA ARG A 32 -1.83 12.66 16.15
C ARG A 32 -1.87 13.24 17.56
N LEU A 33 -3.07 13.28 18.14
CA LEU A 33 -3.31 13.86 19.46
C LEU A 33 -2.47 13.12 20.51
N VAL A 34 -2.47 11.79 20.48
CA VAL A 34 -1.79 11.03 21.52
C VAL A 34 -0.29 10.81 21.26
N THR A 35 0.12 10.77 20.00
CA THR A 35 1.57 10.65 19.69
C THR A 35 2.29 11.99 19.72
N PHE A 36 1.57 13.12 19.90
CA PHE A 36 2.10 14.48 19.70
C PHE A 36 2.90 14.57 18.39
N SER A 37 2.33 14.04 17.32
CA SER A 37 2.93 13.98 15.99
C SER A 37 2.01 14.65 14.99
N LYS A 38 2.60 15.31 13.98
CA LYS A 38 1.81 15.77 12.83
C LYS A 38 1.41 14.60 11.92
N PHE A 39 2.17 13.52 11.92
CA PHE A 39 1.93 12.36 11.05
C PHE A 39 1.17 11.27 11.80
N SER A 40 0.05 10.85 11.23
CA SER A 40 -0.82 9.80 11.76
C SER A 40 -0.68 8.47 11.05
N HIS A 41 -0.12 8.51 9.85
CA HIS A 41 -0.11 7.37 8.95
C HIS A 41 1.27 7.19 8.35
N VAL A 42 1.57 5.96 8.00
CA VAL A 42 2.84 5.58 7.41
C VAL A 42 2.62 4.47 6.38
N MET A 43 3.30 4.61 5.25
CA MET A 43 3.21 3.73 4.09
C MET A 43 4.61 3.27 3.71
N LEU A 44 4.73 2.05 3.19
CA LEU A 44 5.99 1.50 2.70
C LEU A 44 6.01 1.52 1.18
N TYR A 45 7.04 2.09 0.57
CA TYR A 45 7.24 2.03 -0.88
C TYR A 45 7.84 0.68 -1.30
N VAL A 46 7.17 -0.01 -2.23
CA VAL A 46 7.44 -1.40 -2.64
C VAL A 46 7.49 -1.55 -4.16
N ASN A 47 8.40 -0.81 -4.80
CA ASN A 47 8.67 -0.85 -6.24
C ASN A 47 7.45 -0.47 -7.10
N GLY A 48 7.27 0.83 -7.35
CA GLY A 48 6.20 1.35 -8.22
C GLY A 48 4.84 1.54 -7.53
N THR A 49 4.68 1.09 -6.28
CA THR A 49 3.47 1.29 -5.48
C THR A 49 3.84 1.40 -4.00
N THR A 50 2.86 1.70 -3.17
CA THR A 50 3.00 1.62 -1.71
C THR A 50 2.11 0.55 -1.14
N ILE A 51 2.50 -0.05 -0.02
CA ILE A 51 1.61 -0.88 0.79
C ILE A 51 1.42 -0.21 2.14
N HIS A 52 0.18 -0.15 2.58
CA HIS A 52 -0.19 0.47 3.84
C HIS A 52 -1.38 -0.26 4.48
N SER A 53 -1.61 0.01 5.76
CA SER A 53 -2.75 -0.54 6.49
C SER A 53 -3.65 0.58 6.99
N VAL A 54 -4.90 0.57 6.54
CA VAL A 54 -5.96 1.54 6.86
C VAL A 54 -7.20 0.81 7.36
N SER A 55 -8.27 1.51 7.76
CA SER A 55 -9.46 0.90 8.37
C SER A 55 -10.06 -0.29 7.60
N GLY A 56 -9.95 -0.28 6.27
CA GLY A 56 -10.42 -1.39 5.43
C GLY A 56 -9.53 -2.64 5.50
N GLY A 57 -8.26 -2.55 5.89
CA GLY A 57 -7.27 -3.62 5.80
C GLY A 57 -5.91 -3.14 5.28
N VAL A 58 -5.09 -4.08 4.82
CA VAL A 58 -3.81 -3.80 4.14
C VAL A 58 -4.02 -3.74 2.63
N TYR A 59 -3.56 -2.66 1.99
CA TYR A 59 -3.78 -2.42 0.57
C TYR A 59 -2.54 -1.88 -0.13
N SER A 60 -2.49 -2.07 -1.45
CA SER A 60 -1.58 -1.33 -2.31
C SER A 60 -2.21 0.01 -2.71
N LYS A 61 -1.43 1.08 -2.74
CA LYS A 61 -1.91 2.40 -3.15
C LYS A 61 -1.02 3.01 -4.23
N ASN A 62 -1.64 3.42 -5.33
CA ASN A 62 -1.00 4.23 -6.36
C ASN A 62 -0.73 5.64 -5.82
N LEU A 63 0.55 6.01 -5.74
CA LEU A 63 1.02 7.29 -5.22
C LEU A 63 0.60 8.48 -6.09
N GLN A 64 0.48 8.30 -7.41
CA GLN A 64 0.06 9.36 -8.34
C GLN A 64 -1.37 9.84 -8.08
N ARG A 65 -2.15 9.09 -7.29
CA ARG A 65 -3.51 9.45 -6.87
C ARG A 65 -3.57 10.14 -5.51
N LEU A 66 -2.42 10.37 -4.86
CA LEU A 66 -2.35 11.03 -3.56
C LEU A 66 -1.99 12.51 -3.72
N LEU A 67 -2.96 13.37 -3.41
CA LEU A 67 -2.80 14.82 -3.40
C LEU A 67 -2.82 15.36 -1.97
N PHE A 68 -1.90 16.27 -1.69
CA PHE A 68 -1.76 16.93 -0.39
C PHE A 68 -2.06 18.42 -0.52
N LYS A 69 -2.71 19.01 0.50
CA LYS A 69 -3.08 20.43 0.49
C LYS A 69 -1.90 21.32 0.89
N LYS A 70 -0.95 20.75 1.63
CA LYS A 70 0.30 21.40 2.03
C LYS A 70 1.47 20.43 1.82
N GLN A 71 2.63 20.96 1.45
CA GLN A 71 3.85 20.18 1.27
C GLN A 71 4.24 19.42 2.55
N ASP A 72 4.00 20.02 3.71
CA ASP A 72 4.35 19.48 5.01
C ASP A 72 3.32 18.48 5.59
N GLU A 73 2.27 18.13 4.82
CA GLU A 73 1.33 17.02 5.14
C GLU A 73 1.90 15.64 4.75
N VAL A 74 3.05 15.62 4.07
CA VAL A 74 3.73 14.41 3.64
C VAL A 74 5.23 14.54 3.80
N LYS A 75 5.90 13.47 4.22
CA LYS A 75 7.37 13.37 4.25
C LYS A 75 7.82 11.98 3.82
N VAL A 76 8.98 11.92 3.18
CA VAL A 76 9.62 10.67 2.76
C VAL A 76 10.90 10.47 3.57
N PHE A 77 11.10 9.25 4.07
CA PHE A 77 12.24 8.87 4.86
C PHE A 77 12.90 7.64 4.27
N ARG A 78 14.22 7.70 4.10
CA ARG A 78 15.04 6.63 3.51
C ARG A 78 15.98 6.02 4.55
N PRO A 79 16.22 4.70 4.53
CA PRO A 79 17.24 4.08 5.38
C PRO A 79 18.60 4.78 5.23
N LYS A 80 19.25 5.10 6.36
CA LYS A 80 20.60 5.70 6.32
C LYS A 80 21.67 4.77 5.75
N LYS A 81 21.47 3.46 5.94
CA LYS A 81 22.30 2.42 5.33
C LYS A 81 21.52 1.83 4.17
N ASN A 82 22.17 1.76 3.01
CA ASN A 82 21.59 1.15 1.83
C ASN A 82 21.17 -0.30 2.14
N LEU A 83 19.96 -0.64 1.73
CA LEU A 83 19.45 -1.99 1.80
C LEU A 83 20.05 -2.82 0.67
N THR A 84 20.45 -4.05 0.97
CA THR A 84 20.81 -5.01 -0.09
C THR A 84 19.57 -5.43 -0.88
N ALA A 85 19.74 -5.93 -2.10
CA ALA A 85 18.63 -6.46 -2.90
C ALA A 85 17.84 -7.56 -2.16
N ALA A 86 18.54 -8.42 -1.41
CA ALA A 86 17.91 -9.46 -0.60
C ALA A 86 17.06 -8.87 0.55
N GLU A 87 17.52 -7.79 1.19
CA GLU A 87 16.77 -7.10 2.24
C GLU A 87 15.55 -6.37 1.67
N GLN A 88 15.72 -5.66 0.56
CA GLN A 88 14.62 -5.02 -0.18
C GLN A 88 13.54 -6.04 -0.57
N SER A 89 13.97 -7.20 -1.08
CA SER A 89 13.07 -8.30 -1.44
C SER A 89 12.28 -8.79 -0.24
N LYS A 90 12.93 -9.10 0.89
CA LYS A 90 12.27 -9.56 2.13
C LYS A 90 11.29 -8.52 2.70
N ILE A 91 11.65 -7.24 2.67
CA ILE A 91 10.77 -6.14 3.09
C ILE A 91 9.52 -6.11 2.22
N CYS A 92 9.70 -6.12 0.89
CA CYS A 92 8.59 -6.10 -0.07
C CYS A 92 7.71 -7.35 0.05
N GLU A 93 8.31 -8.52 0.15
CA GLU A 93 7.62 -9.81 0.26
C GLU A 93 6.76 -9.85 1.51
N TYR A 94 7.30 -9.44 2.67
CA TYR A 94 6.52 -9.37 3.89
C TYR A 94 5.29 -8.47 3.72
N ALA A 95 5.49 -7.26 3.21
CA ALA A 95 4.39 -6.31 3.01
C ALA A 95 3.33 -6.83 2.04
N ARG A 96 3.74 -7.42 0.91
CA ARG A 96 2.85 -8.04 -0.09
C ARG A 96 2.07 -9.20 0.50
N ASN A 97 2.71 -10.05 1.29
CA ASN A 97 2.07 -11.17 1.98
C ASN A 97 1.08 -10.73 3.06
N LYS A 98 1.00 -9.44 3.41
CA LYS A 98 -0.02 -8.91 4.33
C LYS A 98 -1.20 -8.25 3.63
N VAL A 99 -1.15 -8.03 2.32
CA VAL A 99 -2.27 -7.45 1.56
C VAL A 99 -3.56 -8.22 1.86
N LEU A 100 -4.64 -7.46 2.13
CA LEU A 100 -5.99 -7.90 2.53
C LEU A 100 -6.16 -8.32 4.00
N SER A 101 -5.06 -8.37 4.78
CA SER A 101 -5.16 -8.59 6.23
C SER A 101 -6.03 -7.52 6.90
N VAL A 102 -6.82 -7.93 7.90
CA VAL A 102 -7.75 -7.03 8.59
C VAL A 102 -6.99 -5.97 9.39
N TYR A 103 -7.55 -4.77 9.45
CA TYR A 103 -7.03 -3.69 10.30
C TYR A 103 -7.21 -3.99 11.79
N ALA A 104 -6.15 -3.81 12.58
CA ALA A 104 -6.12 -4.09 14.00
C ALA A 104 -6.55 -2.87 14.84
N LEU A 105 -7.80 -2.41 14.67
CA LEU A 105 -8.29 -1.17 15.31
C LEU A 105 -8.04 -1.14 16.82
N LEU A 106 -8.44 -2.18 17.56
CA LEU A 106 -8.24 -2.22 19.02
C LEU A 106 -6.76 -2.23 19.41
N GLU A 107 -5.91 -2.88 18.63
CA GLU A 107 -4.47 -2.97 18.92
C GLU A 107 -3.73 -1.66 18.62
N THR A 108 -4.28 -0.78 17.77
CA THR A 108 -3.73 0.57 17.61
C THR A 108 -3.85 1.40 18.88
N ILE A 109 -4.82 1.11 19.75
CA ILE A 109 -4.97 1.77 21.05
C ILE A 109 -3.85 1.32 22.01
N TYR A 110 -3.40 0.06 21.92
CA TYR A 110 -2.29 -0.45 22.75
C TYR A 110 -0.92 0.12 22.38
N VAL A 111 -0.77 0.78 21.23
CA VAL A 111 0.43 1.58 20.92
C VAL A 111 0.56 2.77 21.88
N VAL A 112 -0.58 3.26 22.37
CA VAL A 112 -0.69 4.43 23.24
C VAL A 112 -0.72 4.03 24.72
N ILE A 113 -1.51 3.01 25.05
CA ILE A 113 -1.65 2.52 26.42
C ILE A 113 -0.81 1.24 26.52
N PRO A 114 0.31 1.25 27.27
CA PRO A 114 1.22 0.11 27.34
C PRO A 114 0.50 -1.08 27.98
N PHE A 115 0.01 -1.99 27.14
CA PHE A 115 -0.60 -3.24 27.53
C PHE A 115 0.02 -4.36 26.68
N THR A 116 0.56 -5.37 27.36
CA THR A 116 1.15 -6.53 26.68
C THR A 116 0.05 -7.53 26.34
N SER A 117 -0.37 -7.54 25.08
CA SER A 117 -1.20 -8.61 24.52
C SER A 117 -0.41 -9.37 23.44
N ILE A 118 -0.73 -10.64 23.24
CA ILE A 118 -0.21 -11.40 22.09
C ILE A 118 -0.71 -10.73 20.82
N ALA A 119 0.21 -10.22 20.01
CA ALA A 119 -0.12 -9.53 18.77
C ALA A 119 -0.87 -10.47 17.81
N SER A 120 -2.01 -10.03 17.29
CA SER A 120 -2.74 -10.83 16.32
C SER A 120 -2.11 -10.76 14.92
N LYS A 121 -2.60 -11.58 13.98
CA LYS A 121 -2.21 -11.51 12.56
C LYS A 121 -2.66 -10.22 11.87
N LYS A 122 -3.52 -9.41 12.52
CA LYS A 122 -4.03 -8.15 11.98
C LYS A 122 -2.94 -7.09 11.93
N GLN A 123 -3.14 -6.09 11.09
CA GLN A 123 -2.15 -5.06 10.82
C GLN A 123 -2.67 -3.66 11.12
N PHE A 124 -1.76 -2.75 11.42
CA PHE A 124 -1.98 -1.31 11.31
C PHE A 124 -0.72 -0.69 10.71
N CYS A 125 -0.81 0.58 10.29
CA CYS A 125 0.16 1.20 9.40
C CYS A 125 1.62 1.05 9.86
N SER A 126 1.93 1.44 11.10
CA SER A 126 3.29 1.39 11.65
C SER A 126 3.75 -0.03 11.97
N ARG A 127 2.87 -0.92 12.46
CA ARG A 127 3.20 -2.34 12.65
C ARG A 127 3.62 -2.98 11.32
N LEU A 128 2.87 -2.73 10.26
CA LEU A 128 3.15 -3.27 8.93
C LEU A 128 4.57 -2.88 8.49
N VAL A 129 4.92 -1.60 8.60
CA VAL A 129 6.26 -1.10 8.26
C VAL A 129 7.33 -1.74 9.14
N ALA A 130 7.16 -1.71 10.47
CA ALA A 130 8.15 -2.24 11.41
C ALA A 130 8.38 -3.75 11.25
N GLN A 131 7.31 -4.52 11.05
CA GLN A 131 7.43 -5.97 10.81
C GLN A 131 8.04 -6.28 9.44
N SER A 132 7.78 -5.46 8.41
CA SER A 132 8.42 -5.62 7.08
C SER A 132 9.93 -5.48 7.19
N TYR A 133 10.40 -4.46 7.89
CA TYR A 133 11.83 -4.27 8.17
C TYR A 133 12.41 -5.40 9.02
N LYS A 134 11.69 -5.84 10.06
CA LYS A 134 12.12 -6.96 10.90
C LYS A 134 12.25 -8.27 10.11
N ALA A 135 11.40 -8.51 9.12
CA ALA A 135 11.49 -9.70 8.26
C ALA A 135 12.81 -9.75 7.46
N ALA A 136 13.41 -8.59 7.18
CA ALA A 136 14.76 -8.47 6.62
C ALA A 136 15.88 -8.37 7.67
N GLY A 137 15.60 -8.64 8.94
CA GLY A 137 16.56 -8.55 10.03
C GLY A 137 16.90 -7.11 10.46
N LYS A 138 16.12 -6.11 10.05
CA LYS A 138 16.32 -4.70 10.44
C LYS A 138 15.38 -4.31 11.57
N ILE A 139 15.96 -3.99 12.72
CA ILE A 139 15.21 -3.50 13.89
C ILE A 139 15.15 -1.98 13.81
N ILE A 140 14.01 -1.44 13.35
CA ILE A 140 13.81 0.01 13.23
C ILE A 140 13.12 0.63 14.45
N VAL A 141 12.54 -0.19 15.34
CA VAL A 141 11.90 0.22 16.60
C VAL A 141 12.05 -0.92 17.61
N ARG A 142 11.93 -0.60 18.91
CA ARG A 142 12.06 -1.58 20.00
C ARG A 142 11.01 -2.70 19.91
N ASP A 143 9.75 -2.35 19.69
CA ASP A 143 8.67 -3.31 19.51
C ASP A 143 8.00 -3.13 18.13
N PRO A 144 8.21 -4.05 17.18
CA PRO A 144 7.61 -3.99 15.85
C PRO A 144 6.10 -4.30 15.85
N ASN A 145 5.56 -4.86 16.93
CA ASN A 145 4.14 -5.17 17.05
C ASN A 145 3.34 -3.97 17.57
N TYR A 146 3.98 -3.11 18.36
CA TYR A 146 3.36 -1.95 19.00
C TYR A 146 4.27 -0.73 18.89
N CYS A 147 4.16 -0.02 17.76
CA CYS A 147 4.87 1.22 17.52
C CYS A 147 3.99 2.22 16.78
N SER A 148 4.21 3.52 17.01
CA SER A 148 3.57 4.62 16.30
C SER A 148 4.40 5.07 15.09
N PRO A 149 3.80 5.77 14.11
CA PRO A 149 4.55 6.44 13.05
C PRO A 149 5.67 7.35 13.59
N LYS A 150 5.41 8.08 14.68
CA LYS A 150 6.42 8.94 15.32
C LYS A 150 7.63 8.16 15.82
N GLN A 151 7.42 7.00 16.45
CA GLN A 151 8.53 6.16 16.91
C GLN A 151 9.39 5.66 15.75
N ILE A 152 8.79 5.33 14.60
CA ILE A 152 9.56 4.97 13.39
C ILE A 152 10.35 6.18 12.89
N MET A 153 9.70 7.34 12.77
CA MET A 153 10.33 8.58 12.31
C MET A 153 11.50 9.02 13.20
N MET A 154 11.39 8.83 14.52
CA MET A 154 12.41 9.20 15.51
C MET A 154 13.43 8.09 15.80
N SER A 155 13.36 6.94 15.12
CA SER A 155 14.22 5.79 15.39
C SER A 155 15.71 6.02 15.12
N GLY A 156 16.06 7.09 14.41
CA GLY A 156 17.42 7.35 13.93
C GLY A 156 17.87 6.41 12.80
N PHE A 157 17.05 5.43 12.39
CA PHE A 157 17.36 4.50 11.29
C PHE A 157 17.26 5.16 9.91
N PHE A 158 16.41 6.18 9.80
CA PHE A 158 16.10 6.87 8.55
C PHE A 158 16.62 8.30 8.53
N TYR A 159 16.77 8.86 7.34
CA TYR A 159 16.93 10.29 7.10
C TYR A 159 15.80 10.80 6.20
N GLU A 160 15.44 12.09 6.31
CA GLU A 160 14.40 12.69 5.47
C GLU A 160 14.92 12.98 4.07
N VAL A 161 14.16 12.58 3.05
CA VAL A 161 14.42 12.89 1.64
C VAL A 161 13.55 14.08 1.24
N THR A 162 14.16 15.27 1.20
CA THR A 162 13.43 16.54 1.08
C THR A 162 12.97 16.88 -0.33
N ASP A 163 13.57 16.25 -1.35
CA ASP A 163 13.27 16.55 -2.73
C ASP A 163 12.10 15.69 -3.28
N CYS A 164 11.53 14.75 -2.52
CA CYS A 164 10.45 13.89 -3.05
C CYS A 164 9.09 14.57 -3.28
N ILE A 165 8.86 15.82 -2.88
CA ILE A 165 7.53 16.47 -2.95
C ILE A 165 7.56 17.67 -3.88
N LYS A 166 6.60 17.76 -4.81
CA LYS A 166 6.45 18.89 -5.73
C LYS A 166 5.01 19.41 -5.80
N PRO A 167 4.79 20.65 -6.28
CA PRO A 167 3.46 21.07 -6.70
C PRO A 167 2.90 20.15 -7.78
N ALA A 168 1.63 19.78 -7.67
CA ALA A 168 0.96 18.97 -8.68
C ALA A 168 0.63 19.81 -9.92
N SER A 169 0.88 19.26 -11.11
CA SER A 169 0.42 19.85 -12.38
C SER A 169 -1.09 19.69 -12.56
N GLU A 170 -1.67 20.38 -13.55
CA GLU A 170 -3.09 20.20 -13.86
C GLU A 170 -3.38 18.79 -14.35
N GLU A 171 -2.50 18.18 -15.16
CA GLU A 171 -2.67 16.80 -15.63
C GLU A 171 -2.64 15.80 -14.47
N GLU A 172 -1.76 15.98 -13.49
CA GLU A 172 -1.67 15.13 -12.30
C GLU A 172 -2.94 15.23 -11.45
N ILE A 173 -3.47 16.44 -11.29
CA ILE A 173 -4.72 16.67 -10.56
C ILE A 173 -5.89 16.00 -11.28
N GLU A 174 -6.01 16.17 -12.60
CA GLU A 174 -7.06 15.53 -13.39
C GLU A 174 -6.93 14.00 -13.40
N PHE A 175 -5.70 13.46 -13.45
CA PHE A 175 -5.45 12.02 -13.35
C PHE A 175 -6.05 11.41 -12.08
N THR A 176 -5.97 12.12 -10.95
CA THR A 176 -6.52 11.60 -9.68
C THR A 176 -8.04 11.40 -9.72
N LYS A 177 -8.74 12.16 -10.57
CA LYS A 177 -10.20 12.09 -10.77
C LYS A 177 -10.63 11.02 -11.76
N LYS A 178 -9.71 10.55 -12.61
CA LYS A 178 -9.98 9.47 -13.56
C LYS A 178 -10.39 8.20 -12.81
N PHE A 179 -11.22 7.39 -13.46
CA PHE A 179 -11.63 6.07 -12.97
C PHE A 179 -10.43 5.26 -12.47
N ASN A 180 -10.60 4.57 -11.34
CA ASN A 180 -9.56 3.78 -10.70
C ASN A 180 -9.90 2.29 -10.72
N PRO A 181 -9.44 1.52 -11.73
CA PRO A 181 -9.74 0.09 -11.81
C PRO A 181 -9.20 -0.71 -10.62
N ILE A 182 -8.08 -0.25 -10.03
CA ILE A 182 -7.47 -0.88 -8.84
C ILE A 182 -8.47 -0.91 -7.67
N GLN A 183 -9.31 0.12 -7.53
CA GLN A 183 -10.31 0.17 -6.46
C GLN A 183 -11.40 -0.90 -6.63
N ILE A 184 -11.79 -1.22 -7.87
CA ILE A 184 -12.78 -2.26 -8.13
C ILE A 184 -12.19 -3.63 -7.81
N ILE A 185 -10.98 -3.89 -8.30
CA ILE A 185 -10.22 -5.12 -8.02
C ILE A 185 -10.06 -5.33 -6.51
N GLU A 186 -9.69 -4.27 -5.80
CA GLU A 186 -9.57 -4.28 -4.33
C GLU A 186 -10.90 -4.60 -3.66
N ASN A 187 -11.98 -3.90 -4.01
CA ASN A 187 -13.30 -4.09 -3.41
C ASN A 187 -13.85 -5.51 -3.65
N SER A 188 -13.67 -6.02 -4.87
CA SER A 188 -14.03 -7.39 -5.27
C SER A 188 -13.31 -8.42 -4.40
N THR A 189 -11.98 -8.31 -4.33
CA THR A 189 -11.14 -9.24 -3.56
C THR A 189 -11.44 -9.20 -2.07
N VAL A 190 -11.63 -8.01 -1.51
CA VAL A 190 -11.98 -7.83 -0.09
C VAL A 190 -13.32 -8.46 0.22
N SER A 191 -14.31 -8.31 -0.66
CA SER A 191 -15.66 -8.85 -0.45
C SER A 191 -15.64 -10.38 -0.46
N MET A 192 -14.92 -10.99 -1.41
CA MET A 192 -14.67 -12.44 -1.45
C MET A 192 -14.02 -12.93 -0.17
N ILE A 193 -12.88 -12.34 0.25
CA ILE A 193 -12.19 -12.78 1.47
C ILE A 193 -13.07 -12.61 2.71
N LYS A 194 -13.88 -11.54 2.79
CA LYS A 194 -14.81 -11.33 3.91
C LYS A 194 -15.86 -12.43 3.99
N GLU A 195 -16.40 -12.88 2.85
CA GLU A 195 -17.35 -13.99 2.82
C GLU A 195 -16.68 -15.31 3.20
N VAL A 196 -15.53 -15.64 2.61
CA VAL A 196 -14.76 -16.84 2.98
C VAL A 196 -14.40 -16.84 4.47
N ARG A 197 -13.96 -15.70 5.02
CA ARG A 197 -13.68 -15.54 6.46
C ARG A 197 -14.92 -15.72 7.33
N LYS A 198 -16.11 -15.36 6.85
CA LYS A 198 -17.36 -15.56 7.59
C LYS A 198 -17.69 -17.05 7.71
N ILE A 199 -17.38 -17.84 6.69
CA ILE A 199 -17.67 -19.28 6.61
C ILE A 199 -16.60 -20.08 7.38
N TYR A 200 -15.32 -19.85 7.10
CA TYR A 200 -14.20 -20.67 7.60
C TYR A 200 -13.46 -20.04 8.79
N GLY A 201 -13.91 -18.88 9.24
CA GLY A 201 -13.49 -18.27 10.50
C GLY A 201 -12.39 -17.21 10.40
N LYS A 202 -12.12 -16.60 11.55
CA LYS A 202 -11.31 -15.37 11.69
C LYS A 202 -9.82 -15.56 11.36
N LYS A 203 -9.33 -16.80 11.19
CA LYS A 203 -7.93 -17.07 10.82
C LYS A 203 -7.62 -16.70 9.37
N ILE A 204 -8.62 -16.66 8.49
CA ILE A 204 -8.47 -16.24 7.08
C ILE A 204 -8.26 -14.73 7.04
N GLN A 205 -7.07 -14.29 6.65
CA GLN A 205 -6.73 -12.87 6.54
C GLN A 205 -6.39 -12.48 5.11
N THR A 206 -5.71 -13.35 4.37
CA THR A 206 -5.11 -13.10 3.06
C THR A 206 -5.52 -14.16 2.04
N ILE A 207 -5.22 -13.94 0.75
CA ILE A 207 -5.35 -14.98 -0.29
C ILE A 207 -4.52 -16.22 0.05
N HIS A 208 -3.34 -16.04 0.64
CA HIS A 208 -2.49 -17.16 1.05
C HIS A 208 -3.15 -18.03 2.14
N ASP A 209 -3.97 -17.45 3.02
CA ASP A 209 -4.74 -18.23 3.99
C ASP A 209 -5.86 -19.03 3.32
N ILE A 210 -6.45 -18.50 2.23
CA ILE A 210 -7.45 -19.23 1.42
C ILE A 210 -6.78 -20.39 0.69
N ILE A 211 -5.61 -20.18 0.07
CA ILE A 211 -4.86 -21.26 -0.58
C ILE A 211 -4.55 -22.38 0.42
N LYS A 212 -4.10 -22.02 1.64
CA LYS A 212 -3.87 -23.00 2.71
C LYS A 212 -5.14 -23.73 3.13
N LEU A 213 -6.27 -23.01 3.22
CA LEU A 213 -7.57 -23.62 3.50
C LEU A 213 -7.88 -24.68 2.43
N LEU A 214 -7.77 -24.35 1.14
CA LEU A 214 -8.09 -25.28 0.04
C LEU A 214 -7.17 -26.50 -0.02
N ILE A 215 -5.89 -26.34 0.37
CA ILE A 215 -4.96 -27.46 0.47
C ILE A 215 -5.37 -28.44 1.60
N ILE A 216 -5.80 -27.91 2.74
CA ILE A 216 -6.14 -28.71 3.93
C ILE A 216 -7.58 -29.25 3.88
N HIS A 217 -8.48 -28.48 3.28
CA HIS A 217 -9.92 -28.70 3.18
C HIS A 217 -10.39 -28.53 1.72
N PRO A 218 -10.10 -29.48 0.82
CA PRO A 218 -10.52 -29.41 -0.58
C PRO A 218 -12.04 -29.27 -0.75
N GLU A 219 -12.83 -29.75 0.22
CA GLU A 219 -14.29 -29.58 0.27
C GLU A 219 -14.74 -28.13 0.34
N ALA A 220 -13.85 -27.19 0.68
CA ALA A 220 -14.14 -25.77 0.71
C ALA A 220 -14.16 -25.12 -0.69
N ASP A 221 -13.69 -25.81 -1.74
CA ASP A 221 -13.48 -25.25 -3.08
C ASP A 221 -14.75 -24.64 -3.67
N ASP A 222 -15.86 -25.40 -3.73
CA ASP A 222 -17.12 -24.93 -4.31
C ASP A 222 -17.60 -23.61 -3.68
N SER A 223 -17.48 -23.51 -2.36
CA SER A 223 -17.89 -22.31 -1.61
C SER A 223 -16.94 -21.12 -1.87
N VAL A 224 -15.64 -21.36 -1.94
CA VAL A 224 -14.65 -20.31 -2.24
C VAL A 224 -14.79 -19.83 -3.67
N THR A 225 -14.91 -20.75 -4.63
CA THR A 225 -15.10 -20.47 -6.06
C THR A 225 -16.41 -19.72 -6.30
N SER A 226 -17.50 -20.14 -5.65
CA SER A 226 -18.78 -19.41 -5.70
C SER A 226 -18.66 -17.98 -5.19
N SER A 227 -17.93 -17.77 -4.09
CA SER A 227 -17.66 -16.43 -3.54
C SER A 227 -16.83 -15.59 -4.52
N ALA A 228 -15.82 -16.18 -5.14
CA ALA A 228 -14.97 -15.53 -6.13
C ALA A 228 -15.79 -15.04 -7.35
N HIS A 229 -16.69 -15.87 -7.88
CA HIS A 229 -17.62 -15.46 -8.94
C HIS A 229 -18.57 -14.36 -8.49
N LYS A 230 -19.22 -14.55 -7.33
CA LYS A 230 -20.22 -13.61 -6.78
C LYS A 230 -19.68 -12.19 -6.65
N PHE A 231 -18.41 -12.03 -6.27
CA PHE A 231 -17.79 -10.72 -6.11
C PHE A 231 -16.91 -10.30 -7.29
N GLY A 232 -16.91 -11.07 -8.39
CA GLY A 232 -16.19 -10.73 -9.61
C GLY A 232 -14.66 -10.78 -9.48
N TYR A 233 -14.13 -11.64 -8.61
CA TYR A 233 -12.68 -11.84 -8.45
C TYR A 233 -12.03 -12.28 -9.76
N PHE A 234 -12.69 -13.18 -10.50
CA PHE A 234 -12.20 -13.65 -11.79
C PHE A 234 -12.38 -12.64 -12.94
N GLU A 235 -13.07 -11.53 -12.71
CA GLU A 235 -13.33 -10.51 -13.74
C GLU A 235 -12.23 -9.44 -13.83
N HIS A 236 -11.20 -9.52 -12.98
CA HIS A 236 -10.15 -8.48 -12.90
C HIS A 236 -9.44 -8.25 -14.23
N ALA A 237 -9.16 -9.32 -14.97
CA ALA A 237 -8.49 -9.24 -16.27
C ALA A 237 -9.32 -8.46 -17.31
N HIS A 238 -10.65 -8.62 -17.30
CA HIS A 238 -11.54 -7.89 -18.21
C HIS A 238 -11.45 -6.37 -18.03
N PHE A 239 -11.27 -5.89 -16.80
CA PHE A 239 -11.09 -4.47 -16.54
C PHE A 239 -9.77 -3.93 -17.08
N ASP A 240 -8.65 -4.67 -16.94
CA ASP A 240 -7.37 -4.22 -17.48
C ASP A 240 -7.37 -4.26 -19.02
N LEU A 241 -7.92 -5.32 -19.62
CA LEU A 241 -8.07 -5.44 -21.08
C LEU A 241 -8.88 -4.27 -21.66
N LYS A 242 -9.95 -3.85 -20.99
CA LYS A 242 -10.79 -2.74 -21.45
C LYS A 242 -10.10 -1.38 -21.38
N ILE A 243 -9.25 -1.16 -20.36
CA ILE A 243 -8.65 0.17 -20.08
C ILE A 243 -7.28 0.30 -20.74
N ASN A 244 -6.54 -0.80 -20.80
CA ASN A 244 -5.17 -0.89 -21.28
C ASN A 244 -5.06 -1.92 -22.42
N SER A 245 -5.98 -1.88 -23.39
CA SER A 245 -6.03 -2.83 -24.51
C SER A 245 -4.73 -2.88 -25.30
N TRP A 246 -4.03 -1.75 -25.39
CA TRP A 246 -2.70 -1.60 -25.99
C TRP A 246 -1.62 -2.51 -25.40
N ARG A 247 -1.79 -3.06 -24.18
CA ARG A 247 -0.85 -4.05 -23.62
C ARG A 247 -1.01 -5.44 -24.20
N TYR A 248 -2.15 -5.72 -24.80
CA TYR A 248 -2.57 -7.06 -25.21
C TYR A 248 -2.86 -7.17 -26.70
N ASN A 249 -2.93 -6.03 -27.41
CA ASN A 249 -3.21 -5.97 -28.83
C ASN A 249 -2.17 -5.11 -29.54
N VAL A 250 -1.48 -5.67 -30.53
CA VAL A 250 -0.42 -4.99 -31.29
C VAL A 250 -0.92 -3.75 -32.00
N LYS A 251 -2.13 -3.78 -32.59
CA LYS A 251 -2.68 -2.61 -33.28
C LYS A 251 -2.93 -1.46 -32.31
N ASP A 252 -3.53 -1.77 -31.16
CA ASP A 252 -3.77 -0.77 -30.11
C ASP A 252 -2.46 -0.26 -29.51
N PHE A 253 -1.45 -1.13 -29.38
CA PHE A 253 -0.09 -0.75 -28.98
C PHE A 253 0.51 0.28 -29.93
N MET A 254 0.49 0.00 -31.23
CA MET A 254 1.03 0.92 -32.24
C MET A 254 0.29 2.26 -32.24
N ASN A 255 -1.05 2.22 -32.11
CA ASN A 255 -1.84 3.44 -31.98
C ASN A 255 -1.47 4.24 -30.73
N TYR A 256 -1.25 3.57 -29.61
CA TYR A 256 -0.84 4.19 -28.37
C TYR A 256 0.55 4.85 -28.50
N ILE A 257 1.55 4.13 -29.03
CA ILE A 257 2.89 4.69 -29.26
C ILE A 257 2.83 5.91 -30.18
N ASN A 258 2.10 5.82 -31.29
CA ASN A 258 1.94 6.96 -32.20
C ASN A 258 1.28 8.17 -31.52
N SER A 259 0.38 7.95 -30.58
CA SER A 259 -0.27 9.03 -29.81
C SER A 259 0.64 9.71 -28.79
N LEU A 260 1.78 9.10 -28.44
CA LEU A 260 2.73 9.67 -27.50
C LEU A 260 3.68 10.69 -28.17
N GLU A 261 3.60 10.86 -29.49
CA GLU A 261 4.47 11.76 -30.28
C GLU A 261 5.97 11.58 -29.97
N LEU A 262 6.38 10.36 -29.57
CA LEU A 262 7.77 10.05 -29.25
C LEU A 262 8.60 10.11 -30.54
N ASN A 263 9.75 10.78 -30.47
CA ASN A 263 10.71 10.74 -31.57
C ASN A 263 11.51 9.43 -31.55
N ASP A 264 12.11 9.06 -32.69
CA ASP A 264 12.86 7.79 -32.83
C ASP A 264 14.00 7.64 -31.80
N ASN A 265 14.57 8.75 -31.31
CA ASN A 265 15.60 8.72 -30.27
C ASN A 265 15.03 8.34 -28.89
N GLU A 266 13.82 8.78 -28.56
CA GLU A 266 13.12 8.41 -27.33
C GLU A 266 12.71 6.94 -27.35
N ILE A 267 12.23 6.44 -28.50
CA ILE A 267 11.86 5.03 -28.68
C ILE A 267 13.09 4.12 -28.54
N ASN A 268 14.21 4.48 -29.18
CA ASN A 268 15.45 3.70 -29.10
C ASN A 268 16.10 3.72 -27.71
N SER A 269 15.81 4.71 -26.87
CA SER A 269 16.31 4.78 -25.49
C SER A 269 15.54 3.89 -24.50
N LEU A 270 14.38 3.37 -24.91
CA LEU A 270 13.51 2.50 -24.11
C LEU A 270 13.70 1.00 -24.41
N ALA A 271 14.43 0.66 -25.47
CA ALA A 271 14.77 -0.71 -25.88
C ALA A 271 16.11 -1.18 -25.27
#